data_AF-A0A660PDC3-F1
#
_entry.id   AF-A0A660PDC3-F1
#
_cell.length_a   1.000
_cell.length_b   1.000
_cell.length_c   1.000
_cell.angle_alpha   90.00
_cell.angle_beta   90.00
_cell.angle_gamma   90.00
#
_symmetry.space_group_name_H-M   'P 1'
#
loop_
_entity.id
_entity.type
_entity.pdbx_description
1 polymer ?
#
loop_
_entity_poly.entity_id
_entity_poly.type
_entity_poly.pdbx_seq_one_letter_code
_entity_poly.pdbx_strand_id
1 'polypeptide(L)'
;MGLTPNEIRNQEFSSSIMRGYTRSEVEAFKEAAATALEEAKVELLKLTEENKGLSGKYQDLKNFEETLKSSVIEAQKGAEQTLANSKKEAELIITDAKQKRDEIIEDKHRKLAELETRIHELEFTRKSFYARLKSEIESYLKLINQAESDLSVKIEYPDNQNMNRIAEHVQHDNNGQND
;
A
#
# COMPACT_ATOMS: atom_id res chain seq x y z
N MET A 1 -26.87 -19.96 -71.95
CA MET A 1 -27.96 -19.76 -72.93
C MET A 1 -28.02 -21.02 -73.77
N GLY A 2 -29.11 -21.75 -73.64
CA GLY A 2 -29.40 -22.99 -74.34
C GLY A 2 -30.91 -23.10 -74.49
N LEU A 3 -31.35 -24.00 -75.36
CA LEU A 3 -32.75 -24.20 -75.73
C LEU A 3 -33.66 -24.23 -74.48
N THR A 4 -34.83 -23.60 -74.56
CA THR A 4 -35.87 -23.69 -73.52
C THR A 4 -36.68 -24.98 -73.68
N PRO A 5 -37.32 -25.48 -72.62
CA PRO A 5 -38.24 -26.62 -72.73
C PRO A 5 -39.30 -26.42 -73.84
N ASN A 6 -39.84 -25.22 -73.96
CA ASN A 6 -40.79 -24.87 -75.03
C ASN A 6 -40.17 -24.85 -76.42
N GLU A 7 -38.92 -24.38 -76.56
CA GLU A 7 -38.20 -24.45 -77.83
C GLU A 7 -37.92 -25.91 -78.23
N ILE A 8 -37.62 -26.80 -77.28
CA ILE A 8 -37.45 -28.24 -77.54
C ILE A 8 -38.77 -28.87 -77.98
N ARG A 9 -39.89 -28.54 -77.32
CA ARG A 9 -41.24 -29.04 -77.71
C ARG A 9 -41.64 -28.58 -79.10
N ASN A 10 -41.35 -27.32 -79.45
CA ASN A 10 -41.74 -26.73 -80.73
C ASN A 10 -40.72 -26.92 -81.87
N GLN A 11 -39.59 -27.57 -81.60
CA GLN A 11 -38.56 -27.80 -82.62
C GLN A 11 -39.08 -28.68 -83.76
N GLU A 12 -39.02 -28.18 -84.99
CA GLU A 12 -39.35 -28.95 -86.19
C GLU A 12 -38.10 -29.60 -86.81
N PHE A 13 -38.28 -30.78 -87.40
CA PHE A 13 -37.24 -31.53 -88.10
C PHE A 13 -37.66 -31.79 -89.55
N SER A 14 -36.74 -31.64 -90.49
CA SER A 14 -36.98 -31.92 -91.91
C SER A 14 -37.14 -33.42 -92.18
N SER A 15 -38.17 -33.81 -92.94
CA SER A 15 -38.44 -35.20 -93.33
C SER A 15 -37.43 -35.72 -94.36
N SER A 16 -36.70 -36.80 -94.06
CA SER A 16 -35.79 -37.45 -95.02
C SER A 16 -36.45 -38.69 -95.65
N ILE A 17 -36.44 -38.77 -97.00
CA ILE A 17 -37.17 -39.78 -97.79
C ILE A 17 -36.47 -41.16 -97.81
N MET A 18 -35.17 -41.23 -97.54
CA MET A 18 -34.36 -42.44 -97.81
C MET A 18 -33.96 -43.26 -96.57
N ARG A 19 -33.87 -42.64 -95.38
CA ARG A 19 -33.54 -43.24 -94.06
C ARG A 19 -33.56 -42.12 -93.01
N GLY A 20 -34.50 -42.17 -92.06
CA GLY A 20 -34.63 -41.18 -90.99
C GLY A 20 -35.33 -41.77 -89.75
N TYR A 21 -35.26 -41.07 -88.63
CA TYR A 21 -35.96 -41.45 -87.39
C TYR A 21 -37.48 -41.33 -87.57
N THR A 22 -38.23 -42.16 -86.85
CA THR A 22 -39.70 -42.09 -86.92
C THR A 22 -40.21 -40.85 -86.18
N ARG A 23 -41.24 -40.20 -86.74
CA ARG A 23 -41.81 -38.97 -86.16
C ARG A 23 -42.28 -39.19 -84.72
N SER A 24 -42.89 -40.33 -84.42
CA SER A 24 -43.39 -40.65 -83.08
C SER A 24 -42.27 -40.79 -82.05
N GLU A 25 -41.15 -41.43 -82.40
CA GLU A 25 -40.00 -41.56 -81.49
C GLU A 25 -39.33 -40.21 -81.24
N VAL A 26 -39.22 -39.37 -82.27
CA VAL A 26 -38.64 -38.02 -82.15
C VAL A 26 -39.52 -37.13 -81.27
N GLU A 27 -40.84 -37.13 -81.46
CA GLU A 27 -41.74 -36.34 -80.60
C GLU A 27 -41.74 -36.83 -79.15
N ALA A 28 -41.72 -38.14 -78.91
CA ALA A 28 -41.60 -38.70 -77.57
C ALA A 28 -40.27 -38.31 -76.90
N PHE A 29 -39.17 -38.32 -77.65
CA PHE A 29 -37.87 -37.88 -77.14
C PHE A 29 -37.84 -36.37 -76.85
N LYS A 30 -38.41 -35.53 -77.72
CA LYS A 30 -38.52 -34.07 -77.49
C LYS A 30 -39.29 -33.78 -76.21
N GLU A 31 -40.42 -34.46 -75.99
CA GLU A 31 -41.23 -34.29 -74.77
C GLU A 31 -40.47 -34.72 -73.51
N ALA A 32 -39.80 -35.87 -73.55
CA ALA A 32 -38.97 -36.34 -72.45
C ALA A 32 -37.78 -35.40 -72.16
N ALA A 33 -37.10 -34.92 -73.20
CA ALA A 33 -35.98 -33.98 -73.07
C ALA A 33 -36.43 -32.61 -72.55
N ALA A 34 -37.58 -32.10 -73.01
CA ALA A 34 -38.16 -30.88 -72.51
C ALA A 34 -38.55 -31.00 -71.03
N THR A 35 -39.18 -32.11 -70.63
CA THR A 35 -39.58 -32.38 -69.25
C THR A 35 -38.36 -32.47 -68.33
N ALA A 36 -37.34 -33.26 -68.70
CA ALA A 36 -36.10 -33.38 -67.92
C ALA A 36 -35.36 -32.03 -67.78
N LEU A 37 -35.37 -31.20 -68.83
CA LEU A 37 -34.78 -29.85 -68.76
C LEU A 37 -35.56 -28.93 -67.83
N GLU A 38 -36.89 -29.04 -67.80
CA GLU A 38 -37.75 -28.25 -66.92
C GLU A 38 -37.54 -28.63 -65.45
N GLU A 39 -37.50 -29.93 -65.14
CA GLU A 39 -37.16 -30.45 -63.81
C GLU A 39 -35.76 -29.98 -63.36
N ALA A 40 -34.75 -30.11 -64.21
CA ALA A 40 -33.39 -29.66 -63.91
C ALA A 40 -33.31 -28.15 -63.66
N LYS A 41 -34.10 -27.34 -64.39
CA LYS A 41 -34.17 -25.88 -64.16
C LYS A 41 -34.81 -25.55 -62.81
N VAL A 42 -35.89 -26.23 -62.44
CA VAL A 42 -36.54 -26.04 -61.14
C VAL A 42 -35.58 -26.40 -60.01
N GLU A 43 -34.88 -27.53 -60.11
CA GLU A 43 -33.89 -27.93 -59.12
C GLU A 43 -32.70 -26.97 -59.05
N LEU A 44 -32.19 -26.50 -60.20
CA LEU A 44 -31.12 -25.51 -60.24
C LEU A 44 -31.52 -24.21 -59.54
N LEU A 45 -32.75 -23.72 -59.75
CA LEU A 45 -33.25 -22.54 -59.06
C LEU A 45 -33.33 -22.75 -57.55
N LYS A 46 -33.86 -23.90 -57.11
CA LYS A 46 -33.92 -24.27 -55.68
C LYS A 46 -32.53 -24.30 -55.04
N LEU A 47 -31.59 -25.00 -55.67
CA LEU A 47 -30.21 -25.11 -55.18
C LEU A 47 -29.49 -23.76 -55.17
N THR A 48 -29.76 -22.91 -56.17
CA THR A 48 -29.18 -21.56 -56.23
C THR A 48 -29.68 -20.69 -55.07
N GLU A 49 -30.97 -20.73 -54.77
CA GLU A 49 -31.54 -19.98 -53.64
C GLU A 49 -31.04 -20.51 -52.30
N GLU A 50 -30.98 -21.84 -52.14
CA GLU A 50 -30.42 -22.47 -50.94
C GLU A 50 -28.95 -22.08 -50.72
N ASN A 51 -28.14 -22.14 -51.79
CA ASN A 51 -26.73 -21.76 -51.73
C ASN A 51 -26.56 -20.28 -51.38
N LYS A 52 -27.40 -19.40 -51.92
CA LYS A 52 -27.43 -17.98 -51.55
C LYS A 52 -27.76 -17.78 -50.07
N GLY A 53 -28.75 -18.51 -49.55
CA GLY A 53 -29.10 -18.49 -48.13
C GLY A 53 -27.99 -19.01 -47.22
N LEU A 54 -27.34 -20.12 -47.60
CA LEU A 54 -26.20 -20.68 -46.87
C LEU A 54 -24.99 -19.74 -46.89
N SER A 55 -24.70 -19.12 -48.03
CA SER A 55 -23.62 -18.15 -48.17
C SER A 55 -23.84 -16.92 -47.27
N GLY A 56 -25.08 -16.43 -47.16
CA GLY A 56 -25.42 -15.35 -46.22
C GLY A 56 -25.15 -15.74 -44.77
N LYS A 57 -25.68 -16.90 -44.32
CA LYS A 57 -25.44 -17.41 -42.96
C LYS A 57 -23.97 -17.61 -42.65
N TYR A 58 -23.20 -18.11 -43.63
CA TYR A 58 -21.76 -18.27 -43.49
C TYR A 58 -21.05 -16.93 -43.27
N GLN A 59 -21.43 -15.89 -44.03
CA GLN A 59 -20.86 -14.56 -43.87
C GLN A 59 -21.19 -13.96 -42.50
N ASP A 60 -22.42 -14.12 -42.01
CA ASP A 60 -22.83 -13.65 -40.68
C ASP A 60 -22.03 -14.34 -39.57
N LEU A 61 -21.88 -15.66 -39.64
CA LEU A 61 -21.08 -16.43 -38.69
C LEU A 61 -19.62 -16.02 -38.72
N LYS A 62 -19.06 -15.77 -39.90
CA LYS A 62 -17.68 -15.31 -40.06
C LYS A 62 -17.47 -13.93 -39.42
N ASN A 63 -18.37 -12.98 -39.68
CA ASN A 63 -18.32 -11.64 -39.07
C ASN A 63 -18.45 -11.71 -37.53
N PHE A 64 -19.32 -12.59 -37.05
CA PHE A 64 -19.48 -12.84 -35.61
C PHE A 64 -18.22 -13.44 -34.99
N GLU A 65 -17.59 -14.43 -35.64
CA GLU A 65 -16.33 -15.02 -35.21
C GLU A 65 -15.20 -13.98 -35.12
N GLU A 66 -15.08 -13.10 -36.13
CA GLU A 66 -14.10 -12.01 -36.14
C GLU A 66 -14.34 -11.05 -34.97
N THR A 67 -15.60 -10.64 -34.75
CA THR A 67 -15.97 -9.76 -33.63
C THR A 67 -15.68 -10.42 -32.27
N LEU A 68 -15.98 -11.71 -32.14
CA LEU A 68 -15.72 -12.46 -30.91
C LEU A 68 -14.22 -12.56 -30.64
N LYS A 69 -13.40 -12.86 -31.65
CA LYS A 69 -11.93 -12.89 -31.53
C LYS A 69 -11.39 -11.52 -31.07
N SER A 70 -11.83 -10.44 -31.69
CA SER A 70 -11.45 -9.08 -31.27
C SER A 70 -11.85 -8.78 -29.83
N SER A 71 -13.07 -9.16 -29.43
CA SER A 71 -13.57 -8.95 -28.06
C SER A 71 -12.76 -9.73 -27.02
N VAL A 72 -12.36 -10.96 -27.33
CA VAL A 72 -11.50 -11.78 -26.45
C VAL A 72 -10.13 -11.15 -26.27
N ILE A 73 -9.51 -10.67 -27.36
CA ILE A 73 -8.22 -9.98 -27.31
C ILE A 73 -8.31 -8.70 -26.47
N GLU A 74 -9.38 -7.93 -26.64
CA GLU A 74 -9.62 -6.72 -25.87
C GLU A 74 -9.82 -7.02 -24.37
N ALA A 75 -10.60 -8.06 -24.05
CA ALA A 75 -10.80 -8.51 -22.68
C ALA A 75 -9.48 -8.98 -22.03
N GLN A 76 -8.65 -9.74 -22.76
CA GLN A 76 -7.32 -10.15 -22.30
C GLN A 76 -6.42 -8.94 -22.03
N LYS A 77 -6.35 -7.98 -22.96
CA LYS A 77 -5.58 -6.75 -22.80
C LYS A 77 -6.07 -5.92 -21.60
N GLY A 78 -7.38 -5.81 -21.41
CA GLY A 78 -7.96 -5.13 -20.26
C GLY A 78 -7.62 -5.81 -18.93
N ALA A 79 -7.66 -7.14 -18.89
CA ALA A 79 -7.28 -7.92 -17.72
C ALA A 79 -5.78 -7.76 -17.39
N GLU A 80 -4.90 -7.84 -18.40
CA GLU A 80 -3.46 -7.63 -18.24
C GLU A 80 -3.13 -6.21 -17.75
N GLN A 81 -3.77 -5.19 -18.33
CA GLN A 81 -3.60 -3.81 -17.90
C GLN A 81 -4.06 -3.59 -16.45
N THR A 82 -5.19 -4.18 -16.07
CA THR A 82 -5.71 -4.13 -14.70
C THR A 82 -4.72 -4.78 -13.74
N LEU A 83 -4.22 -5.97 -14.07
CA LEU A 83 -3.23 -6.68 -13.25
C LEU A 83 -1.92 -5.88 -13.10
N ALA A 84 -1.43 -5.28 -14.19
CA ALA A 84 -0.23 -4.46 -14.18
C ALA A 84 -0.41 -3.21 -13.28
N ASN A 85 -1.56 -2.54 -13.40
CA ASN A 85 -1.89 -1.38 -12.58
C ASN A 85 -1.98 -1.75 -11.10
N SER A 86 -2.70 -2.82 -10.75
CA SER A 86 -2.84 -3.29 -9.37
C SER A 86 -1.50 -3.67 -8.75
N LYS A 87 -0.60 -4.31 -9.52
CA LYS A 87 0.77 -4.62 -9.04
C LYS A 87 1.56 -3.36 -8.74
N LYS A 88 1.54 -2.38 -9.65
CA LYS A 88 2.21 -1.09 -9.46
C LYS A 88 1.67 -0.34 -8.25
N GLU A 89 0.35 -0.34 -8.07
CA GLU A 89 -0.29 0.31 -6.92
C GLU A 89 0.07 -0.40 -5.61
N ALA A 90 0.10 -1.73 -5.58
CA ALA A 90 0.55 -2.49 -4.42
C ALA A 90 2.01 -2.19 -4.05
N GLU A 91 2.90 -2.09 -5.05
CA GLU A 91 4.31 -1.71 -4.84
C GLU A 91 4.44 -0.28 -4.28
N LEU A 92 3.63 0.66 -4.77
CA LEU A 92 3.58 2.02 -4.26
C LEU A 92 3.10 2.07 -2.81
N ILE A 93 2.02 1.35 -2.48
CA ILE A 93 1.50 1.26 -1.11
C ILE A 93 2.57 0.70 -0.16
N ILE A 94 3.27 -0.37 -0.57
CA ILE A 94 4.33 -0.97 0.25
C ILE A 94 5.49 0.01 0.43
N THR A 95 5.86 0.74 -0.61
CA THR A 95 6.96 1.72 -0.58
C THR A 95 6.62 2.89 0.33
N ASP A 96 5.42 3.46 0.19
CA ASP A 96 4.93 4.55 1.03
C ASP A 96 4.83 4.13 2.50
N ALA A 97 4.29 2.94 2.78
CA ALA A 97 4.22 2.40 4.13
C ALA A 97 5.62 2.22 4.76
N LYS A 98 6.61 1.77 3.99
CA LYS A 98 8.01 1.66 4.46
C LYS A 98 8.61 3.02 4.75
N GLN A 99 8.42 4.00 3.85
CA GLN A 99 8.91 5.35 4.07
C GLN A 99 8.28 5.96 5.33
N LYS A 100 6.96 5.82 5.50
CA LYS A 100 6.26 6.31 6.69
C LYS A 100 6.74 5.65 7.97
N ARG A 101 6.98 4.34 7.94
CA ARG A 101 7.58 3.61 9.05
C ARG A 101 8.94 4.20 9.42
N ASP A 102 9.80 4.43 8.44
CA ASP A 102 11.16 4.92 8.67
C ASP A 102 11.15 6.34 9.24
N GLU A 103 10.28 7.22 8.72
CA GLU A 103 10.03 8.56 9.28
C GLU A 103 9.59 8.50 10.75
N ILE A 104 8.67 7.59 11.09
CA ILE A 104 8.20 7.41 12.46
C ILE A 104 9.33 6.93 13.37
N ILE A 105 10.12 5.95 12.93
CA ILE A 105 11.24 5.40 13.70
C ILE A 105 12.28 6.50 13.96
N GLU A 106 12.63 7.28 12.94
CA GLU A 106 13.57 8.40 13.07
C GLU A 106 13.07 9.46 14.05
N ASP A 107 11.80 9.87 13.96
CA ASP A 107 11.20 10.82 14.92
C ASP A 107 11.24 10.29 16.36
N LYS A 108 10.99 8.99 16.54
CA LYS A 108 11.06 8.35 17.87
C LYS A 108 12.48 8.29 18.41
N HIS A 109 13.48 7.97 17.58
CA HIS A 109 14.88 8.00 18.00
C HIS A 109 15.32 9.41 18.39
N ARG A 110 14.92 10.44 17.62
CA ARG A 110 15.22 11.84 17.95
C ARG A 110 14.61 12.23 19.30
N LYS A 111 13.33 11.90 19.53
CA LYS A 111 12.65 12.17 20.81
C LYS A 111 13.29 11.43 21.98
N LEU A 112 13.74 10.20 21.77
CA LEU A 112 14.45 9.43 22.79
C LEU A 112 15.76 10.12 23.17
N ALA A 113 16.58 10.51 22.20
CA ALA A 113 17.84 11.20 22.45
C ALA A 113 17.64 12.56 23.16
N GLU A 114 16.59 13.29 22.80
CA GLU A 114 16.20 14.53 23.49
C GLU A 114 15.83 14.27 24.96
N LEU A 115 15.00 13.25 25.21
CA LEU A 115 14.61 12.86 26.56
C LEU A 115 15.80 12.40 27.41
N GLU A 116 16.71 11.59 26.85
CA GLU A 116 17.93 11.15 27.53
C GLU A 116 18.81 12.34 27.92
N THR A 117 19.00 13.29 27.01
CA THR A 117 19.72 14.55 27.29
C THR A 117 19.05 15.32 28.42
N ARG A 118 17.72 15.44 28.39
CA ARG A 118 16.96 16.16 29.43
C ARG A 118 17.05 15.47 30.79
N ILE A 119 17.02 14.14 30.82
CA ILE A 119 17.22 13.37 32.05
C ILE A 119 18.59 13.67 32.64
N HIS A 120 19.66 13.62 31.82
CA HIS A 120 21.02 13.93 32.28
C HIS A 120 21.14 15.36 32.83
N GLU A 121 20.55 16.35 32.16
CA GLU A 121 20.50 17.74 32.65
C GLU A 121 19.81 17.86 34.00
N LEU A 122 18.67 17.19 34.18
CA LEU A 122 17.91 17.20 35.44
C LEU A 122 18.70 16.51 36.56
N GLU A 123 19.37 15.40 36.28
CA GLU A 123 20.23 14.73 37.25
C GLU A 123 21.41 15.60 37.69
N PHE A 124 22.06 16.27 36.74
CA PHE A 124 23.13 17.23 37.04
C PHE A 124 22.62 18.39 37.88
N THR A 125 21.47 18.98 37.50
CA THR A 125 20.81 20.06 38.24
C THR A 125 20.49 19.64 39.67
N ARG A 126 19.93 18.43 39.85
CA ARG A 126 19.64 17.85 41.17
C ARG A 126 20.91 17.71 42.01
N LYS A 127 21.97 17.12 41.45
CA LYS A 127 23.27 16.96 42.16
C LYS A 127 23.86 18.31 42.57
N SER A 128 23.86 19.28 41.65
CA SER A 128 24.35 20.64 41.90
C SER A 128 23.54 21.37 42.98
N PHE A 129 22.21 21.19 43.00
CA PHE A 129 21.35 21.74 44.03
C PHE A 129 21.70 21.18 45.41
N TYR A 130 21.81 19.85 45.56
CA TYR A 130 22.19 19.24 46.84
C TYR A 130 23.58 19.67 47.31
N ALA A 131 24.56 19.77 46.41
CA ALA A 131 25.90 20.23 46.76
C ALA A 131 25.88 21.68 47.28
N ARG A 132 25.15 22.58 46.60
CA ARG A 132 24.98 23.98 47.03
C ARG A 132 24.29 24.06 48.38
N LEU A 133 23.16 23.35 48.56
CA LEU A 133 22.43 23.34 49.82
C LEU A 133 23.30 22.83 50.98
N LYS A 134 24.07 21.76 50.76
CA LYS A 134 25.01 21.23 51.75
C LYS A 134 26.07 22.26 52.13
N SER A 135 26.68 22.92 51.14
CA SER A 135 27.68 23.96 51.37
C SER A 135 27.13 25.15 52.16
N GLU A 136 25.89 25.57 51.89
CA GLU A 136 25.21 26.64 52.64
C GLU A 136 24.98 26.23 54.11
N ILE A 137 24.48 25.01 54.34
CA ILE A 137 24.27 24.48 55.70
C ILE A 137 25.60 24.39 56.46
N GLU A 138 26.65 23.87 55.84
CA GLU A 138 27.99 23.78 56.44
C GLU A 138 28.55 25.17 56.78
N SER A 139 28.32 26.16 55.92
CA SER A 139 28.67 27.56 56.18
C SER A 139 27.94 28.12 57.40
N TYR A 140 26.62 27.94 57.49
CA TYR A 140 25.84 28.38 58.65
C TYR A 140 26.26 27.70 59.95
N LEU A 141 26.52 26.39 59.92
CA LEU A 141 27.03 25.65 61.08
C LEU A 141 28.37 26.20 61.56
N LYS A 142 29.27 26.54 60.63
CA LYS A 142 30.56 27.16 60.97
C LYS A 142 30.39 28.52 61.65
N LEU A 143 29.46 29.35 61.16
CA LEU A 143 29.16 30.65 61.76
C LEU A 143 28.58 30.50 63.18
N ILE A 144 27.67 29.54 63.39
CA ILE A 144 27.11 29.25 64.72
C ILE A 144 28.22 28.78 65.68
N ASN A 145 29.04 27.82 65.27
CA ASN A 145 30.14 27.32 66.10
C ASN A 145 31.15 28.43 66.46
N GLN A 146 31.41 29.35 65.53
CA GLN A 146 32.27 30.51 65.80
C GLN A 146 31.63 31.46 66.82
N ALA A 147 30.33 31.75 66.70
CA ALA A 147 29.61 32.58 67.67
C ALA A 147 29.57 31.96 69.08
N GLU A 148 29.41 30.63 69.19
CA GLU A 148 29.48 29.92 70.46
C GLU A 148 30.88 29.97 71.07
N SER A 149 31.93 29.78 70.26
CA SER A 149 33.32 29.94 70.69
C SER A 149 33.58 31.35 71.22
N ASP A 150 33.16 32.39 70.50
CA ASP A 150 33.34 33.78 70.93
C ASP A 150 32.59 34.09 72.23
N LEU A 151 31.46 33.43 72.48
CA LEU A 151 30.69 33.55 73.72
C LEU A 151 31.41 32.90 74.92
N SER A 152 32.06 31.76 74.70
CA SER A 152 32.79 31.00 75.73
C SER A 152 34.14 31.63 76.14
N VAL A 153 34.73 32.47 75.29
CA VAL A 153 35.99 33.19 75.58
C VAL A 153 35.82 34.40 76.52
N LYS A 154 34.58 34.83 76.82
CA LYS A 154 34.30 36.04 77.63
C LYS A 154 34.19 35.85 79.15
N ILE A 155 34.66 34.75 79.71
CA ILE A 155 34.76 34.56 81.18
C ILE A 155 36.24 34.51 81.58
N GLU A 156 36.89 35.67 81.61
CA GLU A 156 38.16 35.85 82.30
C GLU A 156 37.82 36.35 83.71
N TYR A 157 37.92 35.48 84.71
CA TYR A 157 37.87 35.92 86.10
C TYR A 157 39.19 36.64 86.41
N PRO A 158 39.17 37.94 86.80
CA PRO A 158 40.38 38.61 87.20
C PRO A 158 40.97 37.91 88.43
N ASP A 159 42.25 37.52 88.33
CA ASP A 159 43.07 36.94 89.39
C ASP A 159 43.14 37.93 90.56
N ASN A 160 42.25 37.78 91.54
CA ASN A 160 42.18 38.70 92.68
C ASN A 160 43.17 38.24 93.76
N GLN A 161 44.45 38.52 93.55
CA GLN A 161 45.54 38.31 94.51
C GLN A 161 45.34 39.05 95.86
N ASN A 162 44.32 39.90 95.99
CA ASN A 162 43.97 40.56 97.25
C ASN A 162 43.14 39.69 98.22
N MET A 163 42.60 38.54 97.81
CA MET A 163 41.89 37.61 98.72
C MET A 163 42.83 36.75 99.58
N ASN A 164 44.07 36.54 99.15
CA ASN A 164 45.05 35.75 99.92
C ASN A 164 45.69 36.53 101.07
N ARG A 165 45.62 37.87 101.08
CA ARG A 165 46.13 38.69 102.20
C ARG A 165 45.18 38.77 103.40
N ILE A 166 43.88 38.52 103.18
CA ILE A 166 42.87 38.52 104.25
C ILE A 166 42.84 37.16 104.97
N ALA A 167 43.22 36.06 104.29
CA ALA A 167 43.35 34.74 104.91
C ALA A 167 44.54 34.64 105.88
N GLU A 168 45.61 35.42 105.70
CA GLU A 168 46.74 35.46 106.65
C GLU A 168 46.46 36.31 107.90
N HIS A 169 45.58 37.32 107.83
CA HIS A 169 45.24 38.14 109.00
C HIS A 169 44.19 37.49 109.93
N VAL A 170 43.37 36.56 109.43
CA VAL A 170 42.34 35.88 110.26
C VAL A 170 42.91 34.67 111.04
N GLN A 171 44.12 34.21 110.71
CA GLN A 171 44.79 33.12 111.44
C GLN A 171 45.72 33.56 112.58
N HIS A 172 46.05 34.85 112.71
CA HIS A 172 46.86 35.35 113.84
C HIS A 172 46.05 35.97 115.00
N ASP A 173 44.81 36.41 114.78
CA ASP A 173 43.97 36.99 115.85
C ASP A 173 43.17 35.96 116.67
N ASN A 174 43.28 34.66 116.38
CA ASN A 174 42.54 33.59 117.09
C ASN A 174 43.41 32.62 117.92
N ASN A 175 44.69 32.94 118.17
CA ASN A 175 45.55 32.22 119.12
C ASN A 175 46.24 33.20 120.08
N GLY A 176 45.45 33.91 120.87
CA GLY A 176 45.91 34.53 122.11
C GLY A 176 45.71 33.57 123.29
N GLN A 177 46.79 33.35 124.05
CA GLN A 177 46.85 32.86 125.43
C GLN A 177 46.59 31.36 125.69
N ASN A 178 47.66 30.64 126.02
CA ASN A 178 47.75 29.92 127.29
C ASN A 178 49.24 29.81 127.71
N ASP A 179 49.43 29.89 129.01
CA ASP A 179 50.66 29.89 129.84
C ASP A 179 51.76 28.88 129.48
#